data_AF-A0A1I4GUH8-F1
#
_entry.id   AF-A0A1I4GUH8-F1
#
_cell.length_a   1.000
_cell.length_b   1.000
_cell.length_c   1.000
_cell.angle_alpha   90.00
_cell.angle_beta   90.00
_cell.angle_gamma   90.00
#
_symmetry.space_group_name_H-M   'P 1'
#
loop_
_entity.id
_entity.type
_entity.pdbx_description
1 polymer ?
#
loop_
_entity_poly.entity_id
_entity_poly.type
_entity_poly.pdbx_seq_one_letter_code
_entity_poly.pdbx_strand_id
1 'polypeptide(L)'
;MAFAPWLDGLLCGLAADIAAAQSLPRGQRGVDLTRAVATVGLRDPAVGGHPLVPDPLCPDCGRPPRDSPERARVTLRAVPDRGGLHARTLPRVRRAPLSTVVDPVVGVVAEIRTAAEGGPASATAPFGGRAGTGPEAGYGRAADTETAQTIAVLEALERLGGMVPGGRCSTVRASRDDLGPVAVDPRGFGTHDPHCYARPDFPFTPWDGGHETTWVWAHHMSTGRQVLVPESPAYYRSRALRPDDPGFVHDTSSGCAVGSCIRRPSCSACWRWPSWTRS
;
A
#
# COMPACT_ATOMS: atom_id res chain seq x y z
N MET A 1 -8.80 14.29 -34.42
CA MET A 1 -10.23 14.62 -34.59
C MET A 1 -10.56 15.65 -33.53
N ALA A 2 -10.68 16.93 -33.91
CA ALA A 2 -11.05 17.99 -32.96
C ALA A 2 -12.56 17.90 -32.74
N PHE A 3 -12.99 17.62 -31.51
CA PHE A 3 -14.41 17.70 -31.15
C PHE A 3 -14.82 19.18 -31.12
N ALA A 4 -16.03 19.47 -31.58
CA ALA A 4 -16.53 20.84 -31.64
C ALA A 4 -16.89 21.32 -30.21
N PRO A 5 -16.55 22.57 -29.82
CA PRO A 5 -16.71 23.06 -28.44
C PRO A 5 -18.14 23.02 -27.89
N TRP A 6 -19.15 23.04 -28.78
CA TRP A 6 -20.56 22.94 -28.41
C TRP A 6 -20.97 21.51 -28.01
N LEU A 7 -20.23 20.50 -28.48
CA LEU A 7 -20.42 19.11 -28.09
C LEU A 7 -20.03 18.92 -26.62
N ASP A 8 -18.96 19.58 -26.16
CA ASP A 8 -18.52 19.53 -24.76
C ASP A 8 -19.61 20.07 -23.81
N GLY A 9 -20.26 21.18 -24.18
CA GLY A 9 -21.36 21.74 -23.39
C GLY A 9 -22.59 20.84 -23.29
N LEU A 10 -23.00 20.20 -24.40
CA LEU A 10 -24.09 19.22 -24.42
C LEU A 10 -23.75 17.93 -23.68
N LEU A 11 -22.51 17.46 -23.80
CA LEU A 11 -22.01 16.27 -23.10
C LEU A 11 -21.89 16.51 -21.60
N CYS A 12 -21.44 17.69 -21.17
CA CYS A 12 -21.45 18.09 -19.76
C CYS A 12 -22.88 18.18 -19.20
N GLY A 13 -23.82 18.75 -19.96
CA GLY A 13 -25.24 18.81 -19.59
C GLY A 13 -25.84 17.41 -19.44
N LEU A 14 -25.63 16.54 -20.43
CA LEU A 14 -26.11 15.15 -20.39
C LEU A 14 -25.46 14.35 -19.24
N ALA A 15 -24.16 14.52 -19.00
CA ALA A 15 -23.49 13.87 -17.88
C ALA A 15 -24.01 14.37 -16.53
N ALA A 16 -24.30 15.66 -16.39
CA ALA A 16 -24.92 16.24 -15.20
C ALA A 16 -26.35 15.74 -14.98
N ASP A 17 -27.14 15.64 -16.05
CA ASP A 17 -28.51 15.13 -16.00
C ASP A 17 -28.56 13.63 -15.66
N ILE A 18 -27.64 12.83 -16.22
CA ILE A 18 -27.46 11.41 -15.88
C ILE A 18 -27.02 11.24 -14.42
N ALA A 19 -26.05 12.05 -13.97
CA ALA A 19 -25.59 12.07 -12.58
C ALA A 19 -26.72 12.47 -11.61
N ALA A 20 -27.53 13.46 -11.97
CA ALA A 20 -28.69 13.91 -11.19
C ALA A 20 -29.82 12.86 -11.16
N ALA A 21 -30.07 12.17 -12.28
CA ALA A 21 -31.07 11.11 -12.36
C ALA A 21 -30.71 9.87 -11.51
N GLN A 22 -29.42 9.58 -11.32
CA GLN A 22 -28.95 8.44 -10.51
C GLN A 22 -28.76 8.76 -9.02
N SER A 23 -28.92 10.03 -8.60
CA SER A 23 -28.72 10.48 -7.20
C SER A 23 -30.02 10.72 -6.41
N LEU A 24 -31.20 10.36 -6.93
CA LEU A 24 -32.48 10.41 -6.18
C LEU A 24 -32.70 9.15 -5.29
N PRO A 25 -33.38 9.25 -4.12
CA PRO A 25 -33.05 8.41 -2.97
C PRO A 25 -34.03 7.27 -2.63
N ARG A 26 -33.46 6.23 -1.97
CA ARG A 26 -34.03 5.13 -1.16
C ARG A 26 -34.54 3.89 -1.91
N GLY A 27 -33.65 2.90 -2.01
CA GLY A 27 -34.05 1.49 -2.09
C GLY A 27 -33.01 0.59 -2.78
N GLN A 28 -32.38 1.07 -3.84
CA GLN A 28 -31.43 0.28 -4.64
C GLN A 28 -30.33 1.18 -5.22
N ARG A 29 -29.06 0.88 -4.84
CA ARG A 29 -27.79 1.24 -5.51
C ARG A 29 -27.73 2.58 -6.30
N GLY A 30 -27.85 3.72 -5.62
CA GLY A 30 -27.36 5.02 -6.15
C GLY A 30 -25.88 5.23 -5.80
N VAL A 31 -25.08 5.78 -6.71
CA VAL A 31 -23.65 6.08 -6.49
C VAL A 31 -23.53 7.46 -5.83
N ASP A 32 -22.88 7.53 -4.68
CA ASP A 32 -22.56 8.80 -4.02
C ASP A 32 -21.41 9.50 -4.77
N LEU A 33 -21.77 10.46 -5.63
CA LEU A 33 -20.82 11.20 -6.46
C LEU A 33 -19.92 12.16 -5.66
N THR A 34 -20.17 12.39 -4.37
CA THR A 34 -19.23 13.17 -3.53
C THR A 34 -17.91 12.44 -3.32
N ARG A 35 -17.90 11.12 -3.52
CA ARG A 35 -16.73 10.24 -3.40
C ARG A 35 -16.67 9.24 -4.55
N ALA A 36 -17.09 9.63 -5.74
CA ALA A 36 -17.01 8.78 -6.91
C ALA A 36 -16.81 9.59 -8.20
N VAL A 37 -16.16 8.96 -9.18
CA VAL A 37 -16.10 9.43 -10.56
C VAL A 37 -17.19 8.71 -11.34
N ALA A 38 -18.01 9.45 -12.09
CA ALA A 38 -18.92 8.87 -13.07
C ALA A 38 -18.27 8.91 -14.45
N THR A 39 -18.36 7.81 -15.19
CA THR A 39 -17.98 7.74 -16.60
C THR A 39 -19.23 7.52 -17.45
N VAL A 40 -19.30 8.15 -18.61
CA VAL A 40 -20.40 7.97 -19.58
C VAL A 40 -19.79 7.62 -20.92
N GLY A 41 -20.15 6.44 -21.45
CA GLY A 41 -19.73 6.03 -22.77
C GLY A 41 -20.44 6.87 -23.85
N LEU A 42 -19.67 7.48 -24.75
CA LEU A 42 -20.25 8.31 -25.81
C LEU A 42 -20.81 7.49 -26.98
N ARG A 43 -20.34 6.25 -27.15
CA ARG A 43 -20.76 5.33 -28.23
C ARG A 43 -21.86 4.37 -27.77
N ASP A 44 -21.77 3.95 -26.53
CA ASP A 44 -22.76 3.15 -25.81
C ASP A 44 -22.99 3.93 -24.51
N PRO A 45 -24.19 4.50 -24.27
CA PRO A 45 -24.50 5.39 -23.14
C PRO A 45 -24.49 4.68 -21.77
N ALA A 46 -23.68 3.65 -21.63
CA ALA A 46 -23.35 3.00 -20.38
C ALA A 46 -22.72 4.00 -19.40
N VAL A 47 -23.21 3.96 -18.17
CA VAL A 47 -22.74 4.80 -17.07
C VAL A 47 -22.00 3.93 -16.06
N GLY A 48 -20.74 4.26 -15.81
CA GLY A 48 -19.90 3.61 -14.79
C GLY A 48 -19.77 4.50 -13.56
N GLY A 49 -19.88 3.91 -12.37
CA GLY A 49 -19.59 4.58 -11.10
C GLY A 49 -18.33 4.02 -10.46
N HIS A 50 -17.35 4.88 -10.18
CA HIS A 50 -16.02 4.50 -9.72
C HIS A 50 -15.72 5.15 -8.36
N PRO A 51 -15.73 4.39 -7.24
CA PRO A 51 -15.57 4.97 -5.91
C PRO A 51 -14.14 5.49 -5.70
N LEU A 52 -14.02 6.76 -5.32
CA LEU A 52 -12.75 7.40 -4.97
C LEU A 52 -12.35 7.02 -3.54
N VAL A 53 -11.12 6.53 -3.40
CA VAL A 53 -10.49 6.24 -2.10
C VAL A 53 -9.49 7.36 -1.77
N PRO A 54 -9.54 7.97 -0.57
CA PRO A 54 -8.57 8.98 -0.18
C PRO A 54 -7.14 8.43 -0.22
N ASP A 55 -6.23 9.15 -0.89
CA ASP A 55 -4.80 8.82 -0.85
C ASP A 55 -4.13 9.56 0.31
N PRO A 56 -3.54 8.86 1.30
CA PRO A 56 -2.83 9.51 2.39
C PRO A 56 -1.61 10.32 1.96
N LEU A 57 -1.08 10.08 0.75
CA LEU A 57 0.06 10.82 0.19
C LEU A 57 -0.33 12.00 -0.70
N CYS A 58 -1.63 12.29 -0.84
CA CYS A 58 -2.07 13.44 -1.62
C CYS A 58 -1.44 14.75 -1.08
N PRO A 59 -0.76 15.56 -1.90
CA PRO A 59 -0.14 16.80 -1.43
C PRO A 59 -1.16 17.82 -0.89
N ASP A 60 -2.37 17.82 -1.44
CA ASP A 60 -3.41 18.78 -1.10
C ASP A 60 -4.14 18.43 0.21
N CYS A 61 -4.65 17.20 0.30
CA CYS A 61 -5.53 16.76 1.40
C CYS A 61 -4.96 15.65 2.28
N GLY A 62 -3.81 15.07 1.92
CA GLY A 62 -3.12 14.05 2.71
C GLY A 62 -2.63 14.63 4.03
N ARG A 63 -3.18 14.15 5.14
CA ARG A 63 -2.78 14.55 6.50
C ARG A 63 -2.64 13.31 7.39
N PRO A 64 -1.71 12.37 7.08
CA PRO A 64 -1.52 11.21 7.91
C PRO A 64 -1.04 11.62 9.31
N PRO A 65 -1.45 10.89 10.37
CA PRO A 65 -1.07 11.23 11.73
C PRO A 65 0.45 11.15 11.91
N ARG A 66 0.99 11.99 12.79
CA ARG A 66 2.39 11.90 13.21
C ARG A 66 2.68 10.54 13.84
N ASP A 67 3.81 9.96 13.50
CA ASP A 67 4.28 8.72 14.12
C ASP A 67 4.66 8.96 15.58
N SER A 68 4.41 7.95 16.42
CA SER A 68 4.59 8.02 17.86
C SER A 68 4.72 6.61 18.47
N PRO A 69 5.32 6.46 19.66
CA PRO A 69 5.40 5.17 20.32
C PRO A 69 4.01 4.56 20.59
N GLU A 70 3.02 5.37 20.98
CA GLU A 70 1.65 4.92 21.24
C GLU A 70 1.02 4.31 19.98
N ARG A 71 1.25 4.92 18.82
CA ARG A 71 0.73 4.43 17.54
C ARG A 71 1.46 3.18 17.08
N ALA A 72 2.75 3.06 17.37
CA ALA A 72 3.51 1.85 17.05
C ALA A 72 3.07 0.63 17.84
N ARG A 73 2.36 0.80 18.97
CA ARG A 73 1.88 -0.32 19.77
C ARG A 73 1.01 -1.28 18.95
N VAL A 74 1.44 -2.53 18.90
CA VAL A 74 0.66 -3.63 18.33
C VAL A 74 -0.02 -4.39 19.46
N THR A 75 -1.34 -4.55 19.38
CA THR A 75 -2.10 -5.45 20.24
C THR A 75 -2.46 -6.70 19.46
N LEU A 76 -1.89 -7.84 19.84
CA LEU A 76 -2.23 -9.13 19.26
C LEU A 76 -3.61 -9.57 19.72
N ARG A 77 -4.45 -9.99 18.77
CA ARG A 77 -5.73 -10.62 19.09
C ARG A 77 -5.61 -12.13 18.94
N ALA A 78 -5.94 -12.87 20.00
CA ALA A 78 -6.11 -14.31 19.92
C ALA A 78 -7.24 -14.63 18.92
N VAL A 79 -6.92 -15.43 17.90
CA VAL A 79 -7.89 -15.98 16.96
C VAL A 79 -7.88 -17.50 17.17
N PRO A 80 -9.05 -18.16 17.26
CA PRO A 80 -9.10 -19.60 17.51
C PRO A 80 -8.20 -20.36 16.52
N ASP A 81 -7.32 -21.21 17.05
CA ASP A 81 -6.52 -22.10 16.23
C ASP A 81 -7.44 -23.13 15.59
N ARG A 82 -7.47 -23.15 14.25
CA ARG A 82 -8.31 -24.08 13.49
C ARG A 82 -7.54 -25.31 13.00
N GLY A 83 -6.31 -25.53 13.49
CA GLY A 83 -5.49 -26.70 13.18
C GLY A 83 -4.95 -26.67 11.76
N GLY A 84 -3.67 -26.30 11.61
CA GLY A 84 -2.91 -26.38 10.37
C GLY A 84 -2.07 -25.14 10.08
N LEU A 85 -1.08 -25.26 9.19
CA LEU A 85 -0.43 -24.10 8.56
C LEU A 85 -1.54 -23.20 8.02
N HIS A 86 -1.67 -21.99 8.57
CA HIS A 86 -2.81 -21.08 8.33
C HIS A 86 -2.93 -20.54 6.89
N ALA A 87 -2.30 -21.21 5.93
CA ALA A 87 -2.36 -20.97 4.48
C ALA A 87 -3.78 -21.03 3.91
N ARG A 88 -4.76 -21.62 4.62
CA ARG A 88 -6.14 -21.82 4.13
C ARG A 88 -7.14 -20.74 4.57
N THR A 89 -6.71 -19.50 4.80
CA THR A 89 -7.62 -18.38 5.11
C THR A 89 -8.05 -17.55 3.89
N LEU A 90 -7.61 -17.94 2.68
CA LEU A 90 -8.03 -17.31 1.43
C LEU A 90 -9.55 -17.36 1.17
N PRO A 91 -10.36 -18.34 1.64
CA PRO A 91 -11.81 -18.31 1.41
C PRO A 91 -12.53 -17.10 1.98
N ARG A 92 -11.96 -16.42 2.99
CA ARG A 92 -12.49 -15.14 3.52
C ARG A 92 -11.97 -13.93 2.76
N VAL A 93 -10.75 -13.99 2.21
CA VAL A 93 -10.19 -12.94 1.35
C VAL A 93 -10.91 -12.91 -0.01
N ARG A 94 -11.32 -14.07 -0.54
CA ARG A 94 -12.20 -14.19 -1.72
C ARG A 94 -13.50 -13.36 -1.61
N ARG A 95 -13.91 -12.96 -0.40
CA ARG A 95 -15.10 -12.14 -0.13
C ARG A 95 -14.81 -10.66 0.13
N ALA A 96 -13.55 -10.24 0.19
CA ALA A 96 -13.23 -8.82 0.20
C ALA A 96 -13.56 -8.27 -1.20
N PRO A 97 -14.31 -7.16 -1.32
CA PRO A 97 -14.62 -6.59 -2.62
C PRO A 97 -13.32 -6.05 -3.24
N LEU A 98 -12.67 -6.88 -4.06
CA LEU A 98 -11.54 -6.46 -4.89
C LEU A 98 -11.89 -5.21 -5.69
N SER A 99 -13.17 -4.98 -5.96
CA SER A 99 -13.72 -3.79 -6.62
C SER A 99 -13.41 -2.45 -5.96
N THR A 100 -12.94 -2.39 -4.70
CA THR A 100 -12.48 -1.12 -4.11
C THR A 100 -11.00 -0.82 -4.38
N VAL A 101 -10.27 -1.82 -4.88
CA VAL A 101 -8.82 -1.74 -5.14
C VAL A 101 -8.55 -1.86 -6.64
N VAL A 102 -9.35 -2.68 -7.31
CA VAL A 102 -9.27 -3.00 -8.73
C VAL A 102 -10.37 -2.24 -9.45
N ASP A 103 -9.97 -1.21 -10.20
CA ASP A 103 -10.88 -0.38 -11.00
C ASP A 103 -10.06 0.31 -12.11
N PRO A 104 -10.50 0.26 -13.38
CA PRO A 104 -9.73 0.76 -14.51
C PRO A 104 -9.61 2.29 -14.56
N VAL A 105 -10.41 3.02 -13.78
CA VAL A 105 -10.45 4.49 -13.77
C VAL A 105 -9.78 5.05 -12.51
N VAL A 106 -10.13 4.54 -11.33
CA VAL A 106 -9.69 5.08 -10.03
C VAL A 106 -8.98 4.06 -9.14
N GLY A 107 -8.83 2.82 -9.60
CA GLY A 107 -8.26 1.73 -8.81
C GLY A 107 -6.76 1.90 -8.62
N VAL A 108 -6.29 1.39 -7.49
CA VAL A 108 -4.84 1.18 -7.27
C VAL A 108 -4.30 0.22 -8.33
N VAL A 109 -5.08 -0.83 -8.62
CA VAL A 109 -4.81 -1.80 -9.67
C VAL A 109 -5.82 -1.53 -10.79
N ALA A 110 -5.36 -1.17 -11.98
CA ALA A 110 -6.27 -0.85 -13.09
C ALA A 110 -6.96 -2.11 -13.64
N GLU A 111 -6.21 -3.21 -13.73
CA GLU A 111 -6.69 -4.48 -14.26
C GLU A 111 -5.91 -5.64 -13.64
N ILE A 112 -6.48 -6.84 -13.67
CA ILE A 112 -5.76 -8.07 -13.34
C ILE A 112 -5.53 -8.85 -14.62
N ARG A 113 -4.27 -9.16 -14.91
CA ARG A 113 -3.89 -9.98 -16.06
C ARG A 113 -3.72 -11.42 -15.61
N THR A 114 -4.30 -12.37 -16.35
CA THR A 114 -4.16 -13.80 -16.05
C THR A 114 -3.47 -14.51 -17.20
N ALA A 115 -2.64 -15.49 -16.88
CA ALA A 115 -2.04 -16.38 -17.87
C ALA A 115 -2.24 -17.83 -17.44
N ALA A 116 -2.68 -18.65 -18.39
CA ALA A 116 -2.89 -20.09 -18.23
C ALA A 116 -1.89 -20.82 -19.13
N GLU A 117 -0.66 -20.97 -18.65
CA GLU A 117 0.46 -21.58 -19.39
C GLU A 117 0.58 -23.09 -19.10
N GLY A 118 -0.54 -23.82 -19.06
CA GLY A 118 -0.54 -25.27 -18.81
C GLY A 118 -0.04 -25.73 -17.42
N GLY A 119 0.30 -24.79 -16.52
CA GLY A 119 0.68 -25.01 -15.12
C GLY A 119 -0.33 -24.41 -14.12
N PRO A 120 0.05 -24.21 -12.84
CA PRO A 120 -0.78 -23.52 -11.87
C PRO A 120 -1.23 -22.15 -12.42
N ALA A 121 -2.48 -21.78 -12.16
CA ALA A 121 -3.02 -20.50 -12.60
C ALA A 121 -2.14 -19.35 -12.08
N SER A 122 -1.87 -18.39 -12.97
CA SER A 122 -1.06 -17.22 -12.67
C SER A 122 -1.83 -15.93 -12.91
N ALA A 123 -1.58 -14.93 -12.08
CA ALA A 123 -2.15 -13.61 -12.19
C ALA A 123 -1.11 -12.52 -11.88
N THR A 124 -1.26 -11.37 -12.52
CA THR A 124 -0.45 -10.17 -12.31
C THR A 124 -1.38 -8.99 -12.08
N ALA A 125 -1.13 -8.23 -11.02
CA ALA A 125 -1.87 -7.03 -10.65
C ALA A 125 -0.93 -5.82 -10.69
N PRO A 126 -0.77 -5.16 -11.87
CA PRO A 126 0.05 -3.96 -12.00
C PRO A 126 -0.56 -2.78 -11.25
N PHE A 127 0.30 -1.95 -10.66
CA PHE A 127 -0.09 -0.71 -10.00
C PHE A 127 0.96 0.39 -10.22
N GLY A 128 0.53 1.64 -10.12
CA GLY A 128 1.43 2.79 -10.18
C GLY A 128 2.29 2.88 -8.94
N GLY A 129 3.60 3.08 -9.10
CA GLY A 129 4.48 3.33 -7.96
C GLY A 129 4.10 4.60 -7.21
N ARG A 130 4.43 4.66 -5.92
CA ARG A 130 4.26 5.87 -5.08
C ARG A 130 5.51 6.74 -5.13
N ALA A 131 5.37 8.03 -4.83
CA ALA A 131 6.49 8.96 -4.64
C ALA A 131 7.50 9.00 -5.81
N GLY A 132 7.00 9.02 -7.04
CA GLY A 132 7.84 9.05 -8.25
C GLY A 132 8.55 7.74 -8.57
N THR A 133 8.23 6.65 -7.85
CA THR A 133 8.78 5.34 -8.15
C THR A 133 8.09 4.71 -9.37
N GLY A 134 8.85 3.91 -10.13
CA GLY A 134 8.34 3.26 -11.34
C GLY A 134 7.21 2.26 -11.07
N PRO A 135 6.48 1.85 -12.12
CA PRO A 135 5.39 0.90 -12.01
C PRO A 135 5.85 -0.42 -11.38
N GLU A 136 4.95 -1.06 -10.65
CA GLU A 136 5.21 -2.33 -10.00
C GLU A 136 4.00 -3.25 -10.14
N ALA A 137 4.11 -4.50 -9.72
CA ALA A 137 3.02 -5.46 -9.80
C ALA A 137 3.06 -6.45 -8.64
N GLY A 138 1.88 -6.86 -8.17
CA GLY A 138 1.76 -8.07 -7.36
C GLY A 138 1.60 -9.30 -8.25
N TYR A 139 2.15 -10.42 -7.82
CA TYR A 139 2.08 -11.68 -8.54
C TYR A 139 1.34 -12.74 -7.74
N GLY A 140 0.53 -13.54 -8.43
CA GLY A 140 -0.25 -14.59 -7.79
C GLY A 140 -0.09 -15.91 -8.52
N ARG A 141 0.13 -16.98 -7.76
CA ARG A 141 0.13 -18.36 -8.27
C ARG A 141 -0.71 -19.25 -7.37
N ALA A 142 -1.61 -20.02 -7.98
CA ALA A 142 -2.49 -20.93 -7.26
C ALA A 142 -3.01 -22.06 -8.15
N ALA A 143 -3.72 -23.02 -7.56
CA ALA A 143 -4.39 -24.08 -8.30
C ALA A 143 -5.56 -23.59 -9.17
N ASP A 144 -6.13 -22.42 -8.85
CA ASP A 144 -7.26 -21.83 -9.56
C ASP A 144 -7.06 -20.31 -9.77
N THR A 145 -7.64 -19.80 -10.85
CA THR A 145 -7.48 -18.42 -11.30
C THR A 145 -7.97 -17.40 -10.27
N GLU A 146 -9.10 -17.66 -9.61
CA GLU A 146 -9.67 -16.72 -8.62
C GLU A 146 -8.74 -16.56 -7.41
N THR A 147 -8.15 -17.65 -6.93
CA THR A 147 -7.10 -17.57 -5.90
C THR A 147 -5.88 -16.82 -6.39
N ALA A 148 -5.40 -17.10 -7.61
CA ALA A 148 -4.23 -16.43 -8.16
C ALA A 148 -4.45 -14.91 -8.26
N GLN A 149 -5.61 -14.47 -8.76
CA GLN A 149 -6.01 -13.07 -8.81
C GLN A 149 -6.03 -12.42 -7.43
N THR A 150 -6.62 -13.11 -6.44
CA THR A 150 -6.68 -12.62 -5.06
C THR A 150 -5.28 -12.44 -4.46
N ILE A 151 -4.38 -13.41 -4.67
CA ILE A 151 -2.99 -13.33 -4.21
C ILE A 151 -2.27 -12.16 -4.89
N ALA A 152 -2.42 -12.00 -6.20
CA ALA A 152 -1.78 -10.91 -6.94
C ALA A 152 -2.20 -9.53 -6.40
N VAL A 153 -3.50 -9.32 -6.13
CA VAL A 153 -3.98 -8.05 -5.56
C VAL A 153 -3.50 -7.86 -4.13
N LEU A 154 -3.50 -8.92 -3.31
CA LEU A 154 -2.96 -8.84 -1.94
C LEU A 154 -1.48 -8.47 -1.94
N GLU A 155 -0.68 -9.09 -2.81
CA GLU A 155 0.74 -8.75 -2.95
C GLU A 155 0.92 -7.32 -3.44
N ALA A 156 0.12 -6.85 -4.41
CA ALA A 156 0.16 -5.46 -4.86
C ALA A 156 -0.11 -4.48 -3.71
N LEU A 157 -1.07 -4.79 -2.82
CA LEU A 157 -1.39 -3.96 -1.65
C LEU A 157 -0.31 -4.01 -0.56
N GLU A 158 0.22 -5.20 -0.28
CA GLU A 158 1.37 -5.38 0.61
C GLU A 158 2.52 -4.53 0.12
N ARG A 159 2.78 -4.61 -1.19
CA ARG A 159 3.85 -3.88 -1.82
C ARG A 159 3.65 -2.37 -1.72
N LEU A 160 2.51 -1.88 -2.19
CA LEU A 160 2.15 -0.46 -2.10
C LEU A 160 2.30 0.10 -0.67
N GLY A 161 1.90 -0.68 0.33
CA GLY A 161 1.99 -0.29 1.74
C GLY A 161 3.40 -0.35 2.33
N GLY A 162 4.29 -1.18 1.78
CA GLY A 162 5.68 -1.28 2.20
C GLY A 162 6.61 -0.26 1.54
N MET A 163 6.19 0.41 0.46
CA MET A 163 7.08 1.30 -0.30
C MET A 163 7.52 2.54 0.49
N VAL A 164 6.54 3.26 1.04
CA VAL A 164 6.76 4.53 1.71
C VAL A 164 5.79 4.66 2.88
N PRO A 165 6.11 5.44 3.91
CA PRO A 165 5.18 5.67 5.01
C PRO A 165 3.89 6.36 4.53
N GLY A 166 2.83 5.57 4.32
CA GLY A 166 1.50 6.06 3.96
C GLY A 166 0.54 6.15 5.14
N GLY A 167 0.80 5.41 6.22
CA GLY A 167 -0.08 5.36 7.39
C GLY A 167 0.15 6.48 8.39
N ARG A 168 1.38 7.00 8.42
CA ARG A 168 1.89 7.93 9.42
C ARG A 168 3.02 8.74 8.82
N CYS A 169 3.22 9.95 9.31
CA CYS A 169 4.41 10.73 9.01
C CYS A 169 5.53 10.38 9.99
N SER A 170 6.66 9.92 9.48
CA SER A 170 7.91 9.80 10.24
C SER A 170 8.33 11.17 10.79
N THR A 171 8.62 11.27 12.08
CA THR A 171 8.85 12.55 12.76
C THR A 171 10.23 12.70 13.39
N VAL A 172 10.98 11.60 13.51
CA VAL A 172 12.26 11.58 14.21
C VAL A 172 13.39 11.60 13.19
N ARG A 173 14.22 12.64 13.22
CA ARG A 173 15.50 12.73 12.50
C ARG A 173 16.58 13.07 13.51
N ALA A 174 17.54 12.17 13.68
CA ALA A 174 18.61 12.28 14.66
C ALA A 174 19.68 11.22 14.38
N SER A 175 20.86 11.40 14.97
CA SER A 175 21.87 10.34 15.02
C SER A 175 21.43 9.21 15.95
N ARG A 176 21.93 7.99 15.73
CA ARG A 176 21.66 6.87 16.65
C ARG A 176 22.29 7.12 18.02
N ASP A 177 23.43 7.80 18.04
CA ASP A 177 24.16 8.09 19.27
C ASP A 177 23.38 9.06 20.18
N ASP A 178 22.66 10.03 19.60
CA ASP A 178 21.76 10.93 20.34
C ASP A 178 20.51 10.21 20.86
N LEU A 179 19.96 9.26 20.09
CA LEU A 179 18.78 8.50 20.48
C LEU A 179 19.09 7.43 21.54
N GLY A 180 20.32 6.93 21.58
CA GLY A 180 20.76 5.93 22.53
C GLY A 180 19.95 4.62 22.44
N PRO A 181 19.57 4.00 23.57
CA PRO A 181 19.05 2.63 23.60
C PRO A 181 17.61 2.46 23.10
N VAL A 182 16.89 3.55 22.79
CA VAL A 182 15.57 3.45 22.17
C VAL A 182 15.68 3.12 20.68
N ALA A 183 16.80 3.50 20.04
CA ALA A 183 17.12 3.17 18.67
C ALA A 183 17.77 1.80 18.59
N VAL A 184 17.24 0.94 17.71
CA VAL A 184 17.87 -0.36 17.44
C VAL A 184 19.20 -0.16 16.72
N ASP A 185 20.13 -1.10 16.90
CA ASP A 185 21.38 -1.11 16.14
C ASP A 185 21.11 -1.55 14.69
N PRO A 186 21.31 -0.68 13.69
CA PRO A 186 20.92 -0.98 12.32
C PRO A 186 21.73 -2.10 11.66
N ARG A 187 22.91 -2.41 12.22
CA ARG A 187 23.72 -3.56 11.78
C ARG A 187 22.99 -4.89 11.95
N GLY A 188 22.00 -4.95 12.86
CA GLY A 188 21.12 -6.11 13.03
C GLY A 188 20.23 -6.42 11.82
N PHE A 189 20.01 -5.47 10.91
CA PHE A 189 19.27 -5.68 9.67
C PHE A 189 20.14 -6.23 8.53
N GLY A 190 21.44 -6.39 8.76
CA GLY A 190 22.42 -6.74 7.75
C GLY A 190 23.19 -5.54 7.22
N THR A 191 24.30 -5.82 6.55
CA THR A 191 25.17 -4.83 5.91
C THR A 191 25.72 -5.43 4.62
N HIS A 192 26.09 -4.57 3.67
CA HIS A 192 26.85 -5.01 2.51
C HIS A 192 28.30 -5.35 2.89
N ASP A 193 28.95 -6.15 2.05
CA ASP A 193 30.38 -6.41 2.16
C ASP A 193 31.16 -5.08 2.14
N PRO A 194 32.19 -4.89 3.01
CA PRO A 194 32.99 -3.67 3.05
C PRO A 194 33.53 -3.21 1.68
N HIS A 195 33.88 -4.17 0.80
CA HIS A 195 34.39 -3.86 -0.54
C HIS A 195 33.33 -3.21 -1.45
N CYS A 196 32.04 -3.44 -1.19
CA CYS A 196 30.96 -2.78 -1.95
C CYS A 196 30.97 -1.26 -1.72
N TYR A 197 31.13 -0.81 -0.47
CA TYR A 197 31.11 0.62 -0.13
C TYR A 197 32.30 1.40 -0.70
N ALA A 198 33.40 0.73 -1.04
CA ALA A 198 34.56 1.35 -1.66
C ALA A 198 34.38 1.63 -3.17
N ARG A 199 33.31 1.13 -3.79
CA ARG A 199 33.07 1.31 -5.23
C ARG A 199 32.50 2.72 -5.49
N PRO A 200 33.02 3.46 -6.49
CA PRO A 200 32.63 4.86 -6.75
C PRO A 200 31.12 5.09 -6.93
N ASP A 201 30.41 4.13 -7.52
CA ASP A 201 28.98 4.24 -7.84
C ASP A 201 28.09 3.40 -6.92
N PHE A 202 28.60 2.98 -5.76
CA PHE A 202 27.79 2.21 -4.82
C PHE A 202 26.78 3.12 -4.11
N PRO A 203 25.47 2.82 -4.15
CA PRO A 203 24.46 3.78 -3.75
C PRO A 203 24.25 3.87 -2.23
N PHE A 204 25.02 3.14 -1.41
CA PHE A 204 24.89 3.11 0.05
C PHE A 204 26.20 3.47 0.72
N THR A 205 26.13 3.98 1.94
CA THR A 205 27.31 4.27 2.77
C THR A 205 27.43 3.28 3.92
N PRO A 206 28.63 3.01 4.46
CA PRO A 206 28.77 2.26 5.69
C PRO A 206 27.92 2.89 6.81
N TRP A 207 27.36 2.07 7.69
CA TRP A 207 26.62 2.58 8.84
C TRP A 207 27.53 3.37 9.78
N ASP A 208 27.12 4.59 10.12
CA ASP A 208 27.76 5.48 11.09
C ASP A 208 26.73 5.91 12.15
N GLY A 209 27.05 5.72 13.43
CA GLY A 209 26.17 6.06 14.56
C GLY A 209 25.92 7.56 14.69
N GLY A 210 26.85 8.39 14.20
CA GLY A 210 26.76 9.84 14.18
C GLY A 210 25.98 10.41 12.99
N HIS A 211 25.64 9.58 11.98
CA HIS A 211 24.88 10.03 10.82
C HIS A 211 23.41 10.26 11.18
N GLU A 212 22.89 11.45 10.85
CA GLU A 212 21.47 11.76 11.03
C GLU A 212 20.61 11.08 9.97
N THR A 213 19.83 10.09 10.38
CA THR A 213 18.85 9.38 9.54
C THR A 213 17.42 9.65 10.03
N THR A 214 16.43 9.36 9.20
CA THR A 214 15.03 9.33 9.63
C THR A 214 14.72 8.00 10.33
N TRP A 215 13.95 8.06 11.41
CA TRP A 215 13.54 6.92 12.23
C TRP A 215 12.02 6.80 12.31
N VAL A 216 11.55 5.57 12.45
CA VAL A 216 10.13 5.23 12.63
C VAL A 216 9.93 4.37 13.87
N TRP A 217 8.81 4.57 14.55
CA TRP A 217 8.45 3.81 15.73
C TRP A 217 7.93 2.42 15.35
N ALA A 218 8.53 1.42 15.98
CA ALA A 218 8.18 0.01 15.83
C ALA A 218 7.81 -0.62 17.17
N HIS A 219 7.12 -1.76 17.11
CA HIS A 219 6.81 -2.58 18.26
C HIS A 219 7.78 -3.76 18.36
N HIS A 220 8.53 -3.83 19.45
CA HIS A 220 9.42 -4.94 19.73
C HIS A 220 8.63 -6.12 20.30
N MET A 221 8.28 -7.07 19.44
CA MET A 221 7.33 -8.16 19.74
C MET A 221 7.66 -8.96 21.00
N SER A 222 8.93 -9.23 21.29
CA SER A 222 9.31 -10.08 22.44
C SER A 222 9.32 -9.34 23.77
N THR A 223 9.47 -8.01 23.77
CA THR A 223 9.52 -7.20 25.00
C THR A 223 8.29 -6.30 25.17
N GLY A 224 7.46 -6.18 24.13
CA GLY A 224 6.31 -5.27 24.08
C GLY A 224 6.67 -3.78 23.99
N ARG A 225 7.97 -3.44 23.97
CA ARG A 225 8.48 -2.08 23.99
C ARG A 225 8.34 -1.39 22.64
N GLN A 226 8.26 -0.07 22.67
CA GLN A 226 8.34 0.77 21.48
C GLN A 226 9.80 1.13 21.26
N VAL A 227 10.29 0.90 20.04
CA VAL A 227 11.68 1.15 19.65
C VAL A 227 11.71 1.93 18.35
N LEU A 228 12.80 2.65 18.09
CA LEU A 228 13.05 3.32 16.82
C LEU A 228 13.84 2.41 15.90
N VAL A 229 13.39 2.27 14.67
CA VAL A 229 14.11 1.61 13.56
C VAL A 229 14.35 2.63 12.45
N PRO A 230 15.48 2.56 11.72
CA PRO A 230 15.69 3.48 10.60
C PRO A 230 14.60 3.31 9.54
N GLU A 231 14.19 4.41 8.93
CA GLU A 231 13.12 4.44 7.91
C GLU A 231 13.51 3.60 6.66
N SER A 232 14.79 3.60 6.29
CA SER A 232 15.33 2.93 5.10
C SER A 232 15.08 1.41 5.05
N PRO A 233 15.44 0.60 6.06
CA PRO A 233 15.10 -0.82 6.08
C PRO A 233 13.63 -1.11 6.43
N ALA A 234 12.89 -0.13 6.96
CA ALA A 234 11.47 -0.32 7.35
C ALA A 234 10.49 -0.14 6.18
N TYR A 235 10.85 0.70 5.20
CA TYR A 235 10.06 0.97 4.01
C TYR A 235 10.95 0.91 2.77
N TYR A 236 10.59 0.05 1.83
CA TYR A 236 11.43 -0.21 0.67
C TYR A 236 11.20 0.85 -0.42
N ARG A 237 12.24 1.49 -0.96
CA ARG A 237 12.16 2.75 -1.75
C ARG A 237 11.85 4.04 -0.96
N SER A 238 11.95 4.04 0.37
CA SER A 238 11.85 5.27 1.18
C SER A 238 12.89 6.34 0.80
N ARG A 239 14.03 5.94 0.22
CA ARG A 239 15.03 6.85 -0.36
C ARG A 239 14.47 7.79 -1.44
N ALA A 240 13.40 7.39 -2.14
CA ALA A 240 12.72 8.29 -3.07
C ALA A 240 12.11 9.52 -2.38
N LEU A 241 11.76 9.42 -1.09
CA LEU A 241 11.31 10.53 -0.24
C LEU A 241 12.44 11.23 0.52
N ARG A 242 13.65 10.65 0.50
CA ARG A 242 14.82 11.06 1.28
C ARG A 242 16.06 11.03 0.38
N PRO A 243 16.14 11.87 -0.67
CA PRO A 243 17.28 11.87 -1.57
C PRO A 243 18.61 12.20 -0.85
N ASP A 244 18.53 12.94 0.26
CA ASP A 244 19.69 13.33 1.08
C ASP A 244 20.17 12.23 2.03
N ASP A 245 19.47 11.09 2.11
CA ASP A 245 19.83 9.94 2.95
C ASP A 245 20.24 8.77 2.02
N PRO A 246 21.54 8.47 1.89
CA PRO A 246 22.00 7.39 1.03
C PRO A 246 21.58 6.00 1.57
N GLY A 247 21.23 5.90 2.86
CA GLY A 247 21.01 4.64 3.54
C GLY A 247 22.28 3.79 3.64
N PHE A 248 22.19 2.72 4.42
CA PHE A 248 23.34 1.84 4.70
C PHE A 248 23.20 0.42 4.13
N VAL A 249 21.98 0.02 3.80
CA VAL A 249 21.70 -1.33 3.30
C VAL A 249 20.56 -1.26 2.28
N HIS A 250 20.57 -2.22 1.35
CA HIS A 250 19.52 -2.36 0.36
C HIS A 250 18.26 -2.95 1.02
N ASP A 251 17.16 -2.23 0.93
CA ASP A 251 15.84 -2.67 1.40
C ASP A 251 15.28 -3.81 0.54
N THR A 252 14.50 -4.69 1.14
CA THR A 252 13.80 -5.76 0.42
C THR A 252 12.39 -5.90 0.98
N SER A 253 11.49 -6.58 0.27
CA SER A 253 10.15 -6.91 0.80
C SER A 253 10.18 -8.05 1.84
N SER A 254 11.37 -8.45 2.31
CA SER A 254 11.52 -9.52 3.30
C SER A 254 10.80 -9.16 4.60
N GLY A 255 9.83 -9.99 4.98
CA GLY A 255 9.04 -9.79 6.20
C GLY A 255 7.81 -8.90 6.03
N CYS A 256 7.58 -8.30 4.87
CA CYS A 256 6.32 -7.63 4.56
C CYS A 256 5.21 -8.67 4.39
N ALA A 257 4.03 -8.38 4.95
CA ALA A 257 2.88 -9.27 4.82
C ALA A 257 1.56 -8.50 4.97
N VAL A 258 0.59 -8.80 4.10
CA VAL A 258 -0.78 -8.33 4.24
C VAL A 258 -1.68 -9.41 4.86
N GLY A 259 -2.64 -8.99 5.67
CA GLY A 259 -3.61 -9.90 6.26
C GLY A 259 -4.86 -9.18 6.76
N SER A 260 -5.90 -9.95 7.08
CA SER A 260 -7.15 -9.42 7.61
C SER A 260 -7.07 -9.06 9.11
N CYS A 261 -6.02 -9.50 9.81
CA CYS A 261 -5.76 -9.21 11.21
C CYS A 261 -4.29 -9.51 11.58
N ILE A 262 -3.77 -8.83 12.61
CA ILE A 262 -2.45 -9.12 13.18
C ILE A 262 -2.58 -10.24 14.21
N ARG A 263 -1.95 -11.40 13.91
CA ARG A 263 -2.09 -12.64 14.69
C ARG A 263 -0.77 -13.18 15.25
N ARG A 264 0.36 -12.95 14.57
CA ARG A 264 1.67 -13.53 14.90
C ARG A 264 2.85 -12.58 14.60
N PRO A 265 4.03 -12.79 15.23
CA PRO A 265 5.23 -11.95 15.08
C PRO A 265 5.79 -11.83 13.65
N SER A 266 5.45 -12.74 12.74
CA SER A 266 5.95 -12.75 11.36
C SER A 266 5.12 -11.91 10.38
N CYS A 267 4.02 -11.30 10.83
CA CYS A 267 3.21 -10.41 10.00
C CYS A 267 3.59 -8.95 10.28
N SER A 268 4.72 -8.51 9.74
CA SER A 268 5.14 -7.11 9.76
C SER A 268 4.29 -6.34 8.74
N ALA A 269 3.63 -5.27 9.20
CA ALA A 269 2.73 -4.39 8.43
C ALA A 269 1.36 -4.97 8.03
N CYS A 270 0.58 -5.43 9.00
CA CYS A 270 -0.85 -5.64 8.79
C CYS A 270 -1.57 -4.28 8.73
N TRP A 271 -1.81 -3.78 7.51
CA TRP A 271 -2.62 -2.58 7.28
C TRP A 271 -4.06 -2.83 7.71
N ARG A 272 -4.46 -2.23 8.83
CA ARG A 272 -5.86 -2.15 9.22
C ARG A 272 -6.50 -1.08 8.32
N TRP A 273 -7.16 -1.51 7.26
CA TRP A 273 -8.06 -0.64 6.51
C TRP A 273 -9.05 -0.01 7.49
N PRO A 274 -9.37 1.29 7.37
CA PRO A 274 -10.43 1.89 8.14
C PRO A 274 -11.70 1.07 7.91
N SER A 275 -12.32 0.60 9.00
CA SER A 275 -13.69 0.16 8.95
C SER A 275 -14.52 1.38 8.58
N TRP A 276 -14.87 1.53 7.31
CA TRP A 276 -15.89 2.48 6.86
C TRP A 276 -17.25 1.93 7.26
N THR A 277 -17.50 1.83 8.57
CA THR A 277 -18.83 1.67 9.11
C THR A 277 -19.45 3.06 9.14
N ARG A 278 -20.56 3.20 8.41
CA ARG A 278 -21.45 4.36 8.36
C ARG A 278 -21.53 5.03 9.73
N SER A 279 -21.05 6.26 9.81
CA SER A 279 -21.56 7.25 10.75
C SER A 279 -22.62 8.05 10.00
#